data_AF-A0A1B6IB28-F1
#
_entry.id   AF-A0A1B6IB28-F1
#
_cell.length_a   1.000
_cell.length_b   1.000
_cell.length_c   1.000
_cell.angle_alpha   90.00
_cell.angle_beta   90.00
_cell.angle_gamma   90.00
#
_symmetry.space_group_name_H-M   'P 1'
#
loop_
_entity.id
_entity.type
_entity.pdbx_description
1 polymer ?
#
loop_
_entity_poly.entity_id
_entity_poly.type
_entity_poly.pdbx_seq_one_letter_code
_entity_poly.pdbx_strand_id
1 'polypeptide(L)'
;ADQFNTYFTQIAEVTVQQNNQQLGGCRLEEDQNPSNTPLTQSFYLTPTTCKEVNQVIHSLKNKPSNGIDEFSSKTVKHCAEELTTPLTSIINKSFSLGQFPTKLKVSRVYPKHKK
;
A
#
# COMPACT_ATOMS: atom_id res chain seq x y z
N ALA A 1 15.89 -14.91 11.19
CA ALA A 1 14.94 -13.86 10.76
C ALA A 1 14.76 -13.89 9.25
N ASP A 2 15.84 -14.07 8.49
CA ASP A 2 15.81 -14.02 7.02
C ASP A 2 14.92 -15.09 6.39
N GLN A 3 14.99 -16.35 6.83
CA GLN A 3 14.11 -17.42 6.32
C GLN A 3 12.61 -17.12 6.48
N PHE A 4 12.21 -16.53 7.61
CA PHE A 4 10.81 -16.15 7.84
C PHE A 4 10.39 -15.04 6.87
N ASN A 5 11.21 -14.00 6.72
CA ASN A 5 10.93 -12.91 5.81
C ASN A 5 10.89 -13.38 4.35
N THR A 6 11.82 -14.23 3.93
CA THR A 6 11.83 -14.86 2.61
C THR A 6 10.54 -15.63 2.35
N TYR A 7 10.11 -16.47 3.29
CA TYR A 7 8.87 -17.23 3.15
C TYR A 7 7.65 -16.32 2.95
N PHE A 8 7.42 -15.37 3.86
CA PHE A 8 6.21 -14.53 3.81
C PHE A 8 6.22 -13.49 2.68
N THR A 9 7.39 -13.14 2.14
CA THR A 9 7.49 -12.24 0.97
C THR A 9 7.28 -12.97 -0.35
N GLN A 10 7.64 -14.26 -0.43
CA GLN A 10 7.59 -15.04 -1.67
C GLN A 10 6.34 -15.93 -1.80
N ILE A 11 5.67 -16.28 -0.70
CA ILE A 11 4.60 -17.27 -0.71
C ILE A 11 3.47 -16.94 -1.69
N ALA A 12 3.11 -15.66 -1.84
CA ALA A 12 2.09 -15.23 -2.79
C ALA A 12 2.46 -15.58 -4.24
N GLU A 13 3.70 -15.28 -4.64
CA GLU A 13 4.19 -15.56 -5.99
C GLU A 13 4.29 -17.07 -6.23
N VAL A 14 4.79 -17.83 -5.24
CA VAL A 14 4.86 -19.30 -5.29
C VAL A 14 3.46 -19.92 -5.47
N THR A 15 2.45 -19.43 -4.73
CA THR A 15 1.08 -19.93 -4.83
C THR A 15 0.47 -19.67 -6.21
N VAL A 16 0.70 -18.49 -6.82
CA VAL A 16 0.20 -18.20 -8.17
C VAL A 16 0.87 -19.08 -9.22
N GLN A 17 2.18 -19.28 -9.13
CA GLN A 17 2.92 -20.13 -10.06
C GLN A 17 2.46 -21.59 -10.00
N GLN A 18 2.20 -22.12 -8.80
CA GLN A 18 1.69 -23.48 -8.61
C GLN A 18 0.28 -23.68 -9.19
N ASN A 19 -0.61 -22.70 -9.02
CA ASN A 19 -1.98 -22.77 -9.57
C ASN A 19 -2.00 -22.69 -11.10
N ASN A 20 -1.14 -21.87 -11.72
CA ASN A 20 -1.06 -21.80 -13.19
C ASN A 20 -0.49 -23.09 -13.82
N GLN A 21 0.24 -23.91 -13.07
CA GLN A 21 0.71 -25.23 -13.51
C GLN A 21 -0.36 -26.33 -13.37
N GLN A 22 -1.42 -26.10 -12.58
CA GLN A 22 -2.57 -27.00 -12.43
C GLN A 22 -3.75 -26.61 -13.34
N LEU A 23 -3.50 -25.96 -14.49
CA LEU A 23 -4.54 -25.71 -15.50
C LEU A 23 -4.86 -26.99 -16.29
N GLY A 24 -5.36 -27.99 -15.56
CA GLY A 24 -6.06 -29.16 -16.06
C GLY A 24 -7.45 -29.19 -15.42
N GLY A 25 -8.34 -28.29 -15.84
CA GLY A 25 -9.79 -28.44 -15.68
C GLY A 25 -10.41 -27.87 -14.40
N CYS A 26 -10.57 -26.54 -14.34
CA CYS A 26 -11.67 -25.93 -13.58
C CYS A 26 -12.38 -24.94 -14.50
N ARG A 27 -13.44 -25.41 -15.16
CA ARG A 27 -14.42 -24.56 -15.83
C ARG A 27 -15.06 -23.69 -14.75
N LEU A 28 -14.92 -22.38 -14.87
CA LEU A 28 -15.79 -21.45 -14.16
C LEU A 28 -17.17 -21.63 -14.80
N GLU A 29 -18.03 -22.43 -14.18
CA GLU A 29 -19.45 -22.42 -14.52
C GLU A 29 -19.96 -21.02 -14.19
N GLU A 30 -20.36 -20.27 -15.22
CA GLU A 30 -21.00 -18.97 -15.07
C GLU A 30 -22.29 -19.18 -14.27
N ASP A 31 -22.28 -18.71 -13.02
CA ASP A 31 -23.44 -18.68 -12.15
C ASP A 31 -24.51 -17.78 -12.79
N GLN A 32 -25.50 -18.41 -13.45
CA GLN A 32 -26.65 -17.77 -14.10
C GLN A 32 -27.67 -17.25 -13.05
N ASN A 33 -27.19 -16.51 -12.05
CA ASN A 33 -28.06 -15.80 -11.11
C ASN A 33 -28.28 -14.36 -11.61
N PRO A 34 -29.53 -13.93 -11.90
CA PRO A 34 -29.84 -12.57 -12.40
C PRO A 34 -29.56 -11.43 -11.42
N SER A 35 -28.99 -11.72 -10.25
CA SER A 35 -28.63 -10.74 -9.21
C SER A 35 -27.15 -10.35 -9.21
N ASN A 36 -26.34 -10.89 -10.13
CA ASN A 36 -24.95 -10.46 -10.33
C ASN A 36 -24.89 -9.21 -11.20
N THR A 37 -25.50 -8.10 -10.77
CA THR A 37 -25.09 -6.81 -11.34
C THR A 37 -23.67 -6.54 -10.83
N PRO A 38 -22.66 -6.47 -11.71
CA PRO A 38 -21.34 -6.06 -11.26
C PRO A 38 -21.52 -4.67 -10.64
N LEU A 39 -21.23 -4.55 -9.34
CA LEU A 39 -21.14 -3.27 -8.67
C LEU A 39 -20.13 -2.42 -9.43
N THR A 40 -20.62 -1.61 -10.37
CA THR A 40 -19.87 -0.59 -11.10
C THR A 40 -19.60 0.61 -10.18
N GLN A 41 -19.14 0.32 -8.97
CA GLN A 41 -18.58 1.34 -8.09
C GLN A 41 -17.22 1.70 -8.64
N SER A 42 -17.23 2.69 -9.53
CA SER A 42 -16.01 3.17 -10.15
C SER A 42 -15.14 3.86 -9.12
N PHE A 43 -13.95 3.32 -8.90
CA PHE A 43 -12.96 3.90 -7.99
C PHE A 43 -12.09 4.89 -8.73
N TYR A 44 -12.05 6.14 -8.27
CA TYR A 44 -11.18 7.18 -8.81
C TYR A 44 -10.44 7.90 -7.70
N LEU A 45 -9.17 8.22 -7.96
CA LEU A 45 -8.36 9.05 -7.07
C LEU A 45 -8.45 10.51 -7.51
N THR A 46 -8.93 11.37 -6.62
CA THR A 46 -8.98 12.82 -6.86
C THR A 46 -7.71 13.49 -6.33
N PRO A 47 -7.23 14.58 -6.96
CA PRO A 47 -6.11 15.35 -6.43
C PRO A 47 -6.34 15.79 -4.98
N THR A 48 -5.28 15.73 -4.17
CA THR A 48 -5.23 16.23 -2.78
C THR A 48 -4.71 17.66 -2.73
N THR A 49 -4.81 18.29 -1.56
CA THR A 49 -4.36 19.66 -1.30
C THR A 49 -3.26 19.71 -0.23
N CYS A 50 -2.44 20.77 -0.25
CA CYS A 50 -1.45 21.01 0.80
C CYS A 50 -2.07 21.04 2.20
N LYS A 51 -3.29 21.57 2.34
CA LYS A 51 -4.02 21.61 3.62
C LYS A 51 -4.31 20.19 4.13
N GLU A 52 -4.83 19.33 3.26
CA GLU A 52 -5.14 17.94 3.60
C GLU A 52 -3.86 17.18 3.97
N VAL A 53 -2.80 17.29 3.16
CA VAL A 53 -1.51 16.64 3.42
C VAL A 53 -0.92 17.10 4.76
N ASN A 54 -0.94 18.41 5.03
CA ASN A 54 -0.45 18.95 6.28
C ASN A 54 -1.26 18.47 7.50
N GLN A 55 -2.59 18.42 7.37
CA GLN A 55 -3.48 17.86 8.40
C GLN A 55 -3.18 16.38 8.66
N VAL A 56 -2.95 15.59 7.61
CA VAL A 56 -2.59 14.18 7.72
C VAL A 56 -1.25 14.01 8.44
N ILE A 57 -0.23 14.81 8.11
CA ILE A 57 1.07 14.80 8.82
C ILE A 57 0.88 15.06 10.32
N HIS A 58 0.08 16.06 10.68
CA HIS A 58 -0.18 16.39 12.08
C HIS A 58 -1.04 15.35 12.82
N SER A 59 -1.87 14.59 12.08
CA SER A 59 -2.69 13.50 12.63
C SER A 59 -1.90 12.24 13.02
N LEU A 60 -0.65 12.11 12.55
CA LEU A 60 0.21 10.96 12.87
C LEU A 60 0.42 10.85 14.40
N LYS A 61 0.38 9.64 14.96
CA LYS A 61 0.72 9.45 16.39
C LYS A 61 2.21 9.70 16.61
N ASN A 62 2.58 10.46 17.64
CA ASN A 62 3.99 10.72 17.99
C ASN A 62 4.69 9.45 18.50
N LYS A 63 5.17 8.63 17.57
CA LYS A 63 5.93 7.41 17.84
C LYS A 63 7.40 7.60 17.45
N PRO A 64 8.34 7.11 18.29
CA PRO A 64 9.77 7.15 17.97
C PRO A 64 10.17 6.06 16.97
N SER A 65 9.33 5.05 16.74
CA SER A 65 9.60 3.99 15.76
C SER A 65 9.65 4.55 14.33
N ASN A 66 10.54 4.00 13.52
CA ASN A 66 10.82 4.45 12.15
C ASN A 66 10.62 3.30 11.15
N GLY A 67 10.42 3.67 9.88
CA GLY A 67 10.34 2.72 8.77
C GLY A 67 11.71 2.30 8.26
N ILE A 68 11.78 2.01 6.96
CA ILE A 68 13.04 1.74 6.24
C ILE A 68 13.85 3.01 5.95
N ASP A 69 13.21 4.17 6.07
CA ASP A 69 13.75 5.49 5.80
C ASP A 69 14.34 6.17 7.05
N GLU A 70 14.28 5.50 8.20
CA GLU A 70 14.80 5.99 9.49
C GLU A 70 14.16 7.29 10.00
N PHE A 71 13.09 7.79 9.35
CA PHE A 71 12.36 8.96 9.82
C PHE A 71 11.24 8.57 10.77
N SER A 72 11.21 9.21 11.93
CA SER A 72 10.12 9.02 12.91
C SER A 72 8.95 9.93 12.57
N SER A 73 7.75 9.56 13.00
CA SER A 73 6.58 10.45 12.92
C SER A 73 6.82 11.82 13.58
N LYS A 74 7.68 11.90 14.62
CA LYS A 74 8.06 13.17 15.25
C LYS A 74 8.90 14.03 14.32
N THR A 75 9.87 13.41 13.64
CA THR A 75 10.74 14.08 12.66
C THR A 75 9.92 14.60 11.48
N VAL A 76 9.01 13.79 10.95
CA VAL A 76 8.13 14.18 9.84
C VAL A 76 7.25 15.37 10.22
N LYS A 77 6.69 15.39 11.45
CA LYS A 77 5.92 16.53 11.94
C LYS A 77 6.76 17.80 12.09
N HIS A 78 7.99 17.66 12.60
CA HIS A 78 8.88 18.81 12.75
C HIS A 78 9.19 19.48 11.40
N CYS A 79 9.30 18.68 10.33
CA CYS A 79 9.54 19.18 8.97
C CYS A 79 8.25 19.37 8.15
N ALA A 80 7.07 19.43 8.78
CA ALA A 80 5.79 19.38 8.06
C ALA A 80 5.64 20.50 7.03
N GLU A 81 6.08 21.72 7.35
CA GLU A 81 5.99 22.88 6.45
C GLU A 81 6.76 22.63 5.14
N GLU A 82 8.00 22.19 5.25
CA GLU A 82 8.88 21.89 4.10
C GLU A 82 8.43 20.66 3.32
N LEU A 83 7.86 19.65 4.00
CA LEU A 83 7.43 18.40 3.36
C LEU A 83 6.06 18.52 2.68
N THR A 84 5.19 19.43 3.11
CA THR A 84 3.79 19.49 2.64
C THR A 84 3.71 19.69 1.12
N THR A 85 4.41 20.70 0.59
CA THR A 85 4.39 21.03 -0.83
C THR A 85 4.94 19.92 -1.73
N PRO A 86 6.16 19.37 -1.51
CA PRO A 86 6.69 18.30 -2.34
C PRO A 86 5.85 17.01 -2.24
N LEU A 87 5.35 16.65 -1.05
CA LEU A 87 4.49 15.48 -0.91
C LEU A 87 3.16 15.63 -1.67
N THR A 88 2.53 16.80 -1.61
CA THR A 88 1.30 17.09 -2.36
C THR A 88 1.52 16.90 -3.87
N SER A 89 2.64 17.43 -4.39
CA SER A 89 3.00 17.28 -5.81
C SER A 89 3.20 15.82 -6.20
N ILE A 90 3.92 15.04 -5.38
CA ILE A 90 4.17 13.61 -5.64
C ILE A 90 2.87 12.81 -5.61
N ILE A 91 2.00 13.05 -4.62
CA ILE A 91 0.71 12.36 -4.49
C ILE A 91 -0.17 12.64 -5.71
N ASN A 92 -0.31 13.92 -6.09
CA ASN A 92 -1.15 14.30 -7.23
C ASN A 92 -0.63 13.75 -8.56
N LYS A 93 0.70 13.72 -8.76
CA LYS A 93 1.31 13.05 -9.92
C LYS A 93 1.05 11.54 -9.90
N SER A 94 1.09 10.91 -8.72
CA SER A 94 0.84 9.47 -8.60
C SER A 94 -0.61 9.13 -8.94
N PHE A 95 -1.56 9.97 -8.48
CA PHE A 95 -2.98 9.78 -8.75
C PHE A 95 -3.34 10.02 -10.21
N SER A 96 -2.75 11.04 -10.86
CA SER A 96 -3.05 11.34 -12.27
C SER A 96 -2.39 10.38 -13.26
N LEU A 97 -1.17 9.93 -12.98
CA LEU A 97 -0.40 9.04 -13.87
C LEU A 97 -0.61 7.55 -13.57
N GLY A 98 -1.18 7.21 -12.42
CA GLY A 98 -1.25 5.83 -11.92
C GLY A 98 0.12 5.24 -11.57
N GLN A 99 1.16 6.06 -11.44
CA GLN A 99 2.53 5.62 -11.18
C GLN A 99 2.96 6.00 -9.77
N PHE A 100 3.31 4.99 -8.96
CA PHE A 100 3.72 5.18 -7.57
C PHE A 100 5.22 4.89 -7.39
N PRO A 101 5.96 5.72 -6.62
CA PRO A 101 7.37 5.49 -6.33
C PRO A 101 7.62 4.09 -5.77
N THR A 102 8.60 3.36 -6.34
CA THR A 102 8.93 1.99 -5.92
C THR A 102 9.24 1.88 -4.43
N LYS A 103 9.88 2.91 -3.84
CA LYS A 103 10.19 2.95 -2.40
C LYS A 103 8.94 2.92 -1.51
N LEU A 104 7.79 3.40 -1.98
CA LEU A 104 6.53 3.34 -1.22
C LEU A 104 5.90 1.92 -1.21
N LYS A 105 6.41 1.01 -2.05
CA LYS A 105 5.94 -0.39 -2.13
C LYS A 105 6.73 -1.33 -1.21
N VAL A 106 7.79 -0.83 -0.56
CA VAL A 106 8.66 -1.63 0.31
C VAL A 106 8.08 -1.69 1.72
N SER A 107 8.01 -2.89 2.31
CA SER A 107 7.56 -3.11 3.69
C SER A 107 8.62 -3.83 4.52
N ARG A 108 8.58 -3.65 5.85
CA ARG A 108 9.50 -4.30 6.80
C ARG A 108 8.73 -5.29 7.66
N VAL A 109 9.11 -6.57 7.57
CA VAL A 109 8.56 -7.66 8.40
C VAL A 109 9.53 -7.99 9.53
N TYR A 110 9.03 -7.99 10.76
CA TYR A 110 9.81 -8.41 11.93
C TYR A 110 8.90 -9.12 12.95
N PRO A 111 9.41 -10.16 13.65
CA PRO A 111 8.67 -10.81 14.73
C PRO A 111 8.33 -9.81 15.84
N LYS A 112 7.07 -9.80 16.28
CA LYS A 112 6.61 -8.98 17.39
C LYS A 112 6.11 -9.89 18.51
N HIS A 113 6.74 -9.80 19.68
CA HIS A 113 6.31 -10.55 20.86
C HIS A 113 4.91 -10.10 21.28
N LYS A 114 3.95 -11.04 21.25
CA LYS A 114 2.61 -10.84 21.81
C LYS A 114 2.70 -11.03 23.33
N LYS A 115 2.06 -10.14 24.09
CA LYS A 115 1.90 -10.33 25.54
C LYS A 115 0.82 -11.37 25.83
#